data_AF-A0A8H5ENM4-F1
#
_entry.id   AF-A0A8H5ENM4-F1
#
_cell.length_a   1.000
_cell.length_b   1.000
_cell.length_c   1.000
_cell.angle_alpha   90.00
_cell.angle_beta   90.00
_cell.angle_gamma   90.00
#
_symmetry.space_group_name_H-M   'P 1'
#
loop_
_entity.id
_entity.type
_entity.pdbx_description
1 polymer ?
#
loop_
_entity_poly.entity_id
_entity_poly.type
_entity_poly.pdbx_seq_one_letter_code
_entity_poly.pdbx_strand_id
1 'polypeptide(L)'
;MLFVHDTQALEDLEPDDFDEWTKRGPVGKLHNLVVWISRSNKAAVILRRLQDDDPDKNYPGTLDVVLDNCTRWLSRYYMLERAIKLRRYLEELVDITIQSNRKLARSRSKVEKSRSTLPSYLEEDNPLTDADWGALNWFSNILAMFSSWLLRLEGDCQVRLRKEGAEAQYGMVWQVAIAYEFLLSTLERAKTESADRPESSYLSACINSAWAKLNKYYTKLDETPIYYAATVLHPGIQWAFLTRAYSGREGWIDKARYLIQTLWEEEYRDLPAQWEIADSNLPVVVRARE
;
A
#
# COMPACT_ATOMS: atom_id res chain seq x y z
N MET A 1 -3.23 3.59 -25.73
CA MET A 1 -2.76 2.96 -24.48
C MET A 1 -2.61 4.03 -23.43
N LEU A 2 -3.27 3.89 -22.29
CA LEU A 2 -3.19 4.90 -21.22
C LEU A 2 -1.80 4.93 -20.60
N PHE A 3 -1.04 3.84 -20.56
CA PHE A 3 0.26 3.75 -19.89
C PHE A 3 1.42 3.63 -20.90
N VAL A 4 2.54 4.29 -20.60
CA VAL A 4 3.80 4.18 -21.34
C VAL A 4 4.71 3.19 -20.62
N HIS A 5 5.36 2.30 -21.36
CA HIS A 5 6.36 1.37 -20.84
C HIS A 5 7.69 2.09 -20.59
N ASP A 6 7.74 2.96 -19.60
CA ASP A 6 9.01 3.49 -19.08
C ASP A 6 9.26 2.87 -17.71
N THR A 7 9.96 1.74 -17.71
CA THR A 7 10.31 1.01 -16.50
C THR A 7 11.78 1.24 -16.17
N GLN A 8 12.11 2.43 -15.67
CA GLN A 8 13.20 2.49 -14.70
C GLN A 8 12.69 1.81 -13.43
N ALA A 9 13.19 0.61 -13.16
CA ALA A 9 12.96 -0.03 -11.88
C ALA A 9 13.56 0.89 -10.80
N LEU A 10 12.72 1.40 -9.90
CA LEU A 10 13.20 2.11 -8.71
C LEU A 10 13.99 1.09 -7.88
N GLU A 11 15.31 1.19 -7.90
CA GLU A 11 16.19 0.34 -7.09
C GLU A 11 15.91 0.58 -5.60
N ASP A 12 16.09 -0.45 -4.77
CA ASP A 12 15.97 -0.28 -3.33
C ASP A 12 17.13 0.60 -2.84
N LEU A 13 16.81 1.72 -2.20
CA LEU A 13 17.81 2.61 -1.64
C LEU A 13 18.17 2.19 -0.23
N GLU A 14 19.43 2.43 0.12
CA GLU A 14 19.86 2.40 1.50
C GLU A 14 19.05 3.42 2.31
N PRO A 15 18.61 3.09 3.54
CA PRO A 15 17.82 4.01 4.37
C PRO A 15 18.51 5.36 4.64
N ASP A 16 19.84 5.42 4.48
CA ASP A 16 20.70 6.55 4.82
C ASP A 16 21.11 7.42 3.63
N ASP A 17 20.69 7.05 2.42
CA ASP A 17 20.98 7.84 1.23
C ASP A 17 20.03 9.03 1.09
N PHE A 18 20.26 10.02 1.96
CA PHE A 18 19.39 11.18 2.13
C PHE A 18 19.11 11.93 0.81
N ASP A 19 20.15 12.15 0.00
CA ASP A 19 20.06 12.90 -1.26
C ASP A 19 19.22 12.14 -2.29
N GLU A 20 19.39 10.81 -2.37
CA GLU A 20 18.64 9.99 -3.30
C GLU A 20 17.17 9.83 -2.87
N TRP A 21 16.91 9.73 -1.57
CA TRP A 21 15.55 9.78 -1.04
C TRP A 21 14.87 11.12 -1.30
N THR A 22 15.58 12.23 -1.19
CA THR A 22 15.02 13.57 -1.46
C THR A 22 14.54 13.69 -2.91
N LYS A 23 15.23 13.06 -3.87
CA LYS A 23 14.81 13.01 -5.28
C LYS A 23 13.55 12.19 -5.52
N ARG A 24 13.12 11.34 -4.56
CA ARG A 24 11.90 10.53 -4.65
C ARG A 24 10.63 11.30 -4.29
N GLY A 25 10.68 12.63 -4.23
CA GLY A 25 9.51 13.49 -4.01
C GLY A 25 8.96 13.39 -2.58
N PRO A 26 7.64 13.63 -2.39
CA PRO A 26 7.02 13.72 -1.07
C PRO A 26 7.27 12.50 -0.17
N VAL A 27 7.19 11.28 -0.73
CA VAL A 27 7.37 10.04 0.04
C VAL A 27 8.82 9.91 0.55
N GLY A 28 9.80 10.34 -0.24
CA GLY A 28 11.20 10.30 0.16
C GLY A 28 11.59 11.39 1.16
N LYS A 29 11.01 12.60 1.04
CA LYS A 29 11.09 13.62 2.10
C LYS A 29 10.54 13.11 3.44
N LEU A 30 9.39 12.43 3.40
CA LEU A 30 8.80 11.82 4.60
C LEU A 30 9.69 10.72 5.17
N HIS A 31 10.24 9.84 4.33
CA HIS A 31 11.21 8.82 4.74
C HIS A 31 12.36 9.44 5.53
N ASN A 32 12.99 10.48 4.98
CA ASN A 32 14.11 11.18 5.61
C ASN A 32 13.74 11.79 6.97
N LEU A 33 12.55 12.39 7.08
CA LEU A 33 12.03 12.91 8.36
C LEU A 33 11.87 11.78 9.39
N VAL A 34 11.25 10.66 9.00
CA VAL A 34 11.01 9.51 9.87
C VAL A 34 12.32 8.87 10.32
N VAL A 35 13.28 8.69 9.42
CA VAL A 35 14.64 8.21 9.73
C VAL A 35 15.29 9.11 10.78
N TRP A 36 15.25 10.43 10.59
CA TRP A 36 15.82 11.36 11.56
C TRP A 36 15.15 11.28 12.94
N ILE A 37 13.81 11.26 13.00
CA ILE A 37 13.07 11.16 14.27
C ILE A 37 13.43 9.86 14.99
N SER A 38 13.46 8.75 14.26
CA SER A 38 13.76 7.42 14.81
C SER A 38 15.16 7.32 15.44
N ARG A 39 16.10 8.15 14.96
CA ARG A 39 17.50 8.17 15.42
C ARG A 39 17.80 9.24 16.45
N SER A 40 16.92 10.24 16.58
CA SER A 40 17.10 11.36 17.49
C SER A 40 16.23 11.18 18.74
N ASN A 41 16.84 10.70 19.83
CA ASN A 41 16.18 10.60 21.14
C ASN A 41 15.51 11.93 21.55
N LYS A 42 16.16 13.05 21.23
CA LYS A 42 15.61 14.39 21.47
C LYS A 42 14.34 14.64 20.66
N ALA A 43 14.33 14.31 19.38
CA ALA A 43 13.17 14.49 18.51
C ALA A 43 12.00 13.60 18.95
N ALA A 44 12.27 12.32 19.26
CA ALA A 44 11.27 11.39 19.75
C ALA A 44 10.64 11.86 21.07
N VAL A 45 11.45 12.35 22.01
CA VAL A 45 10.93 12.90 23.28
C VAL A 45 10.07 14.14 23.06
N ILE A 46 10.49 15.07 22.18
CA ILE A 46 9.68 16.25 21.87
C ILE A 46 8.36 15.83 21.22
N LEU A 47 8.39 14.91 20.25
CA LEU A 47 7.20 14.41 19.56
C LEU A 47 6.19 13.79 20.53
N ARG A 48 6.67 13.04 21.54
CA ARG A 48 5.80 12.46 22.58
C ARG A 48 5.20 13.54 23.48
N ARG A 49 6.00 14.52 23.90
CA ARG A 49 5.52 15.65 24.72
C ARG A 49 4.42 16.46 24.01
N LEU A 50 4.62 16.78 22.73
CA LEU A 50 3.61 17.48 21.93
C LEU A 50 2.27 16.74 21.88
N GLN A 51 2.31 15.40 21.90
CA GLN A 51 1.10 14.57 21.97
C GLN A 51 0.51 14.49 23.38
N ASP A 52 1.32 14.49 24.43
CA ASP A 52 0.83 14.46 25.82
C ASP A 52 0.17 15.78 26.22
N ASP A 53 0.68 16.90 25.69
CA ASP A 53 0.16 18.24 25.91
C ASP A 53 -1.13 18.52 25.10
N ASP A 54 -1.57 17.59 24.25
CA ASP A 54 -2.76 17.73 23.41
C ASP A 54 -4.01 17.09 24.05
N PRO A 55 -4.95 17.90 24.59
CA PRO A 55 -6.18 17.38 25.18
C PRO A 55 -7.17 16.83 24.14
N ASP A 56 -7.06 17.22 22.86
CA ASP A 56 -8.00 16.85 21.80
C ASP A 56 -7.60 15.57 21.06
N LYS A 57 -6.52 14.92 21.49
CA LYS A 57 -5.97 13.71 20.88
C LYS A 57 -6.94 12.53 20.97
N ASN A 58 -7.27 11.93 19.81
CA ASN A 58 -8.25 10.84 19.70
C ASN A 58 -7.68 9.42 19.91
N TYR A 59 -6.51 9.27 20.55
CA TYR A 59 -5.89 7.99 20.82
C TYR A 59 -5.18 7.97 22.17
N PRO A 60 -5.12 6.80 22.85
CA PRO A 60 -4.47 6.68 24.14
C PRO A 60 -2.94 6.76 24.02
N GLY A 61 -2.30 7.40 25.00
CA GLY A 61 -0.84 7.52 25.10
C GLY A 61 -0.21 8.28 23.93
N THR A 62 1.04 7.98 23.63
CA THR A 62 1.79 8.60 22.53
C THR A 62 2.12 7.58 21.46
N LEU A 63 2.13 8.03 20.21
CA LEU A 63 2.51 7.24 19.05
C LEU A 63 3.88 7.70 18.55
N ASP A 64 4.76 6.72 18.32
CA ASP A 64 6.03 6.95 17.61
C ASP A 64 5.83 6.91 16.09
N VAL A 65 6.79 7.46 15.35
CA VAL A 65 6.87 7.28 13.90
C VAL A 65 7.10 5.82 13.52
N VAL A 66 6.63 5.42 12.35
CA VAL A 66 6.83 4.06 11.81
C VAL A 66 7.81 4.17 10.65
N LEU A 67 8.99 3.56 10.80
CA LEU A 67 9.98 3.46 9.75
C LEU A 67 9.54 2.41 8.71
N ASP A 68 9.69 2.73 7.43
CA ASP A 68 9.46 1.76 6.36
C ASP A 68 10.61 0.73 6.31
N ASN A 69 10.39 -0.36 5.58
CA ASN A 69 11.34 -1.45 5.45
C ASN A 69 11.14 -2.13 4.10
N CYS A 70 12.21 -2.29 3.33
CA CYS A 70 12.19 -2.91 2.00
C CYS A 70 11.70 -4.38 2.01
N THR A 71 11.84 -5.10 3.13
CA THR A 71 11.49 -6.52 3.25
C THR A 71 10.08 -6.79 3.80
N ARG A 72 9.42 -5.80 4.39
CA ARG A 72 8.10 -5.97 5.02
C ARG A 72 7.00 -5.41 4.14
N TRP A 73 6.03 -6.25 3.77
CA TRP A 73 4.89 -5.82 2.96
C TRP A 73 4.12 -4.69 3.64
N LEU A 74 3.66 -3.72 2.83
CA LEU A 74 2.94 -2.52 3.26
C LEU A 74 3.69 -1.58 4.23
N SER A 75 5.00 -1.76 4.45
CA SER A 75 5.76 -0.92 5.38
C SER A 75 5.64 0.58 5.10
N ARG A 76 5.77 0.99 3.83
CA ARG A 76 5.59 2.37 3.38
C ARG A 76 4.17 2.89 3.58
N TYR A 77 3.15 2.04 3.41
CA TYR A 77 1.77 2.40 3.70
C TYR A 77 1.57 2.69 5.19
N TYR A 78 2.13 1.86 6.08
CA TYR A 78 2.06 2.12 7.52
C TYR A 78 2.84 3.35 7.96
N MET A 79 3.98 3.64 7.32
CA MET A 79 4.71 4.90 7.51
C MET A 79 3.82 6.10 7.14
N LEU A 80 3.18 6.06 5.98
CA LEU A 80 2.25 7.10 5.52
C LEU A 80 1.09 7.32 6.49
N GLU A 81 0.37 6.25 6.84
CA GLU A 81 -0.76 6.30 7.78
C GLU A 81 -0.36 6.90 9.13
N ARG A 82 0.79 6.45 9.67
CA ARG A 82 1.30 6.99 10.93
C ARG A 82 1.67 8.47 10.81
N ALA A 83 2.34 8.85 9.74
CA ALA A 83 2.78 10.22 9.52
C ALA A 83 1.58 11.17 9.33
N ILE A 84 0.58 10.78 8.55
CA ILE A 84 -0.65 11.54 8.36
C ILE A 84 -1.38 11.74 9.69
N LYS A 85 -1.48 10.68 10.51
CA LYS A 85 -2.07 10.77 11.85
C LYS A 85 -1.28 11.70 12.79
N LEU A 86 0.04 11.78 12.62
CA LEU A 86 0.92 12.62 13.42
C LEU A 86 1.22 13.99 12.81
N ARG A 87 0.62 14.33 11.66
CA ARG A 87 1.00 15.47 10.82
C ARG A 87 1.21 16.76 11.63
N ARG A 88 0.22 17.15 12.42
CA ARG A 88 0.26 18.38 13.24
C ARG A 88 1.50 18.43 14.15
N TYR A 89 1.80 17.33 14.85
CA TYR A 89 2.94 17.28 15.77
C TYR A 89 4.27 17.18 15.03
N LEU A 90 4.29 16.57 13.83
CA LEU A 90 5.49 16.50 13.00
C LEU A 90 5.86 17.89 12.45
N GLU A 91 4.88 18.65 11.99
CA GLU A 91 5.05 20.05 11.55
C GLU A 91 5.58 20.91 12.72
N GLU A 92 4.96 20.81 13.90
CA GLU A 92 5.41 21.56 15.08
C GLU A 92 6.82 21.15 15.56
N LEU A 93 7.15 19.85 15.52
CA LEU A 93 8.49 19.35 15.82
C LEU A 93 9.55 19.94 14.87
N VAL A 94 9.23 19.99 13.57
CA VAL A 94 10.09 20.59 12.54
C VAL A 94 10.30 22.08 12.85
N ASP A 95 9.24 22.82 13.14
CA ASP A 95 9.32 24.24 13.51
C ASP A 95 10.17 24.49 14.75
N ILE A 96 9.96 23.72 15.83
CA ILE A 96 10.77 23.79 17.05
C ILE A 96 12.25 23.56 16.74
N THR A 97 12.55 22.60 15.86
CA THR A 97 13.91 22.24 15.48
C THR A 97 14.57 23.35 14.65
N ILE A 98 13.87 23.92 13.66
CA ILE A 98 14.34 25.05 12.86
C ILE A 98 14.60 26.27 13.74
N GLN A 99 13.66 26.62 14.62
CA GLN A 99 13.78 27.77 15.52
C GLN A 99 14.96 27.62 16.49
N SER A 100 15.13 26.42 17.06
CA SER A 100 16.23 26.11 17.97
C SER A 100 17.59 26.31 17.29
N ASN A 101 17.74 25.79 16.06
CA ASN A 101 18.97 25.93 15.29
C ASN A 101 19.25 27.39 14.89
N ARG A 102 18.23 28.16 14.48
CA ARG A 102 18.38 29.60 14.17
C ARG A 102 18.88 30.39 15.39
N LYS A 103 18.37 30.10 16.60
CA LYS A 103 18.86 30.72 17.85
C LYS A 103 20.32 30.36 18.13
N LEU A 104 20.69 29.10 17.97
CA LEU A 104 22.08 28.62 18.10
C LEU A 104 23.03 29.31 17.11
N ALA A 105 22.62 29.46 15.85
CA ALA A 105 23.42 30.13 14.82
C ALA A 105 23.66 31.63 15.14
N ARG A 106 22.64 32.34 15.62
CA ARG A 106 22.76 33.75 16.06
C ARG A 106 23.72 33.90 17.24
N SER A 107 23.71 32.95 18.18
CA SER A 107 24.60 32.95 19.35
C SER A 107 26.06 32.63 19.03
N ARG A 108 26.36 31.93 17.92
CA ARG A 108 27.72 31.55 17.49
C ARG A 108 28.40 32.59 16.59
N SER A 109 27.75 33.72 16.29
CA SER A 109 28.22 34.77 15.38
C SER A 109 29.50 35.53 15.80
N LYS A 110 30.27 35.04 16.80
CA LYS A 110 31.58 35.57 17.17
C LYS A 110 32.78 34.65 16.93
N VAL A 111 32.61 33.40 16.50
CA VAL A 111 33.73 32.50 16.17
C VAL A 111 33.39 31.73 14.88
N GLU A 112 34.29 31.87 13.91
CA GLU A 112 34.47 31.17 12.62
C GLU A 112 33.35 30.28 12.05
N LYS A 113 33.13 30.46 10.74
CA LYS A 113 32.26 29.67 9.85
C LYS A 113 32.54 28.15 9.94
N SER A 114 31.92 27.50 10.92
CA SER A 114 31.81 26.04 10.95
C SER A 114 30.43 25.63 10.43
N ARG A 115 30.41 24.59 9.59
CA ARG A 115 29.28 23.96 8.89
C ARG A 115 27.95 24.06 9.64
N SER A 116 26.87 24.38 8.91
CA SER A 116 25.49 24.30 9.39
C SER A 116 25.26 22.98 10.12
N THR A 117 24.89 23.05 11.40
CA THR A 117 24.55 21.87 12.23
C THR A 117 23.07 21.48 12.07
N LEU A 118 22.42 21.95 10.99
CA LEU A 118 21.07 21.52 10.66
C LEU A 118 21.18 20.07 10.15
N PRO A 119 20.33 19.15 10.62
CA PRO A 119 20.13 17.89 9.92
C PRO A 119 19.84 18.18 8.44
N SER A 120 20.47 17.45 7.52
CA SER A 120 20.40 17.72 6.07
C SER A 120 18.96 17.76 5.51
N TYR A 121 18.02 17.07 6.18
CA TYR A 121 16.59 17.11 5.85
C TYR A 121 15.87 18.45 6.14
N LEU A 122 16.48 19.36 6.89
CA LEU A 122 15.90 20.69 7.21
C LEU A 122 16.49 21.84 6.40
N GLU A 123 17.35 21.54 5.42
CA GLU A 123 17.83 22.57 4.48
C GLU A 123 16.65 23.22 3.74
N GLU A 124 16.82 24.47 3.31
CA GLU A 124 15.72 25.45 3.09
C GLU A 124 14.62 25.01 2.09
N ASP A 125 14.86 23.97 1.27
CA ASP A 125 13.91 23.42 0.28
C ASP A 125 13.41 21.99 0.58
N ASN A 126 13.85 21.38 1.69
CA ASN A 126 13.53 19.98 2.03
C ASN A 126 12.31 19.72 2.95
N PRO A 127 11.71 20.67 3.70
CA PRO A 127 10.57 20.34 4.55
C PRO A 127 9.33 19.97 3.73
N LEU A 128 8.48 19.14 4.31
CA LEU A 128 7.19 18.75 3.73
C LEU A 128 6.24 19.95 3.68
N THR A 129 5.84 20.34 2.48
CA THR A 129 4.86 21.39 2.21
C THR A 129 3.42 20.86 2.31
N ASP A 130 2.43 21.75 2.33
CA ASP A 130 1.01 21.36 2.24
C ASP A 130 0.69 20.53 0.99
N ALA A 131 1.35 20.84 -0.13
CA ALA A 131 1.22 20.08 -1.37
C ALA A 131 1.81 18.67 -1.23
N ASP A 132 2.97 18.54 -0.58
CA ASP A 132 3.58 17.24 -0.27
C ASP A 132 2.62 16.39 0.59
N TRP A 133 2.04 16.97 1.65
CA TRP A 133 1.04 16.28 2.48
C TRP A 133 -0.22 15.88 1.71
N GLY A 134 -0.67 16.72 0.78
CA GLY A 134 -1.76 16.40 -0.14
C GLY A 134 -1.45 15.19 -1.04
N ALA A 135 -0.21 15.11 -1.55
CA ALA A 135 0.26 13.96 -2.32
C ALA A 135 0.40 12.70 -1.46
N LEU A 136 0.94 12.81 -0.24
CA LEU A 136 1.07 11.69 0.71
C LEU A 136 -0.30 11.11 1.08
N ASN A 137 -1.30 11.95 1.35
CA ASN A 137 -2.66 11.51 1.64
C ASN A 137 -3.30 10.81 0.42
N TRP A 138 -3.04 11.31 -0.78
CA TRP A 138 -3.52 10.66 -2.00
C TRP A 138 -2.87 9.29 -2.23
N PHE A 139 -1.56 9.16 -2.01
CA PHE A 139 -0.88 7.87 -2.06
C PHE A 139 -1.38 6.91 -0.98
N SER A 140 -1.60 7.37 0.25
CA SER A 140 -2.19 6.54 1.32
C SER A 140 -3.56 6.01 0.90
N ASN A 141 -4.44 6.84 0.31
CA ASN A 141 -5.76 6.40 -0.14
C ASN A 141 -5.68 5.31 -1.22
N ILE A 142 -4.74 5.42 -2.16
CA ILE A 142 -4.53 4.38 -3.18
C ILE A 142 -4.01 3.10 -2.51
N LEU A 143 -3.00 3.22 -1.65
CA LEU A 143 -2.40 2.08 -0.95
C LEU A 143 -3.34 1.40 0.04
N ALA A 144 -4.33 2.11 0.59
CA ALA A 144 -5.38 1.53 1.43
C ALA A 144 -6.21 0.48 0.66
N MET A 145 -6.43 0.69 -0.64
CA MET A 145 -7.09 -0.29 -1.50
C MET A 145 -6.23 -1.54 -1.68
N PHE A 146 -4.91 -1.38 -1.87
CA PHE A 146 -3.97 -2.49 -1.92
C PHE A 146 -3.90 -3.24 -0.59
N SER A 147 -3.85 -2.52 0.53
CA SER A 147 -3.82 -3.12 1.87
C SER A 147 -5.06 -3.98 2.13
N SER A 148 -6.24 -3.48 1.76
CA SER A 148 -7.50 -4.20 1.94
C SER A 148 -7.53 -5.51 1.14
N TRP A 149 -7.07 -5.50 -0.12
CA TRP A 149 -7.02 -6.69 -0.94
C TRP A 149 -5.92 -7.66 -0.51
N LEU A 150 -4.75 -7.16 -0.12
CA LEU A 150 -3.65 -7.98 0.38
C LEU A 150 -4.08 -8.76 1.62
N LEU A 151 -4.62 -8.08 2.64
CA LEU A 151 -5.13 -8.73 3.85
C LEU A 151 -6.26 -9.73 3.56
N ARG A 152 -7.08 -9.45 2.54
CA ARG A 152 -8.15 -10.35 2.11
C ARG A 152 -7.61 -11.60 1.41
N LEU A 153 -6.53 -11.50 0.65
CA LEU A 153 -5.95 -12.59 -0.13
C LEU A 153 -4.90 -13.41 0.65
N GLU A 154 -4.32 -12.87 1.71
CA GLU A 154 -3.38 -13.58 2.60
C GLU A 154 -4.03 -14.60 3.54
N GLY A 155 -5.36 -14.72 3.52
CA GLY A 155 -6.07 -15.69 4.35
C GLY A 155 -5.76 -17.14 3.99
N ASP A 156 -6.20 -18.05 4.85
CA ASP A 156 -5.95 -19.50 4.75
C ASP A 156 -7.18 -20.29 4.31
N CYS A 157 -8.16 -19.63 3.70
CA CYS A 157 -9.44 -20.20 3.29
C CYS A 157 -10.25 -20.84 4.43
N GLN A 158 -9.95 -20.55 5.70
CA GLN A 158 -10.72 -21.09 6.82
C GLN A 158 -11.90 -20.18 7.18
N VAL A 159 -13.07 -20.78 7.36
CA VAL A 159 -14.26 -20.09 7.87
C VAL A 159 -14.07 -19.85 9.37
N ARG A 160 -14.19 -18.60 9.79
CA ARG A 160 -14.04 -18.20 11.20
C ARG A 160 -15.16 -17.26 11.61
N LEU A 161 -15.73 -17.51 12.79
CA LEU A 161 -16.64 -16.58 13.46
C LEU A 161 -15.86 -15.36 13.97
N ARG A 162 -16.31 -14.16 13.60
CA ARG A 162 -15.68 -12.90 14.00
C ARG A 162 -16.45 -12.22 15.14
N LYS A 163 -15.91 -11.11 15.65
CA LYS A 163 -16.41 -10.39 16.84
C LYS A 163 -17.86 -9.88 16.73
N GLU A 164 -18.51 -10.04 15.58
CA GLU A 164 -19.89 -9.65 15.31
C GLU A 164 -20.80 -10.84 14.98
N GLY A 165 -20.34 -12.07 15.22
CA GLY A 165 -21.07 -13.30 14.87
C GLY A 165 -21.09 -13.61 13.36
N ALA A 166 -20.52 -12.74 12.53
CA ALA A 166 -20.36 -12.98 11.11
C ALA A 166 -19.29 -14.05 10.85
N GLU A 167 -19.66 -15.06 10.05
CA GLU A 167 -18.70 -15.98 9.45
C GLU A 167 -17.95 -15.27 8.33
N ALA A 168 -16.63 -15.28 8.39
CA ALA A 168 -15.78 -14.70 7.37
C ALA A 168 -14.71 -15.70 6.92
N GLN A 169 -14.48 -15.73 5.62
CA GLN A 169 -13.46 -16.55 4.96
C GLN A 169 -12.60 -15.65 4.06
N TYR A 170 -11.28 -15.82 4.15
CA TYR A 170 -10.29 -15.00 3.45
C TYR A 170 -9.30 -15.92 2.71
N GLY A 171 -8.62 -15.41 1.68
CA GLY A 171 -7.62 -16.17 0.91
C GLY A 171 -8.20 -16.98 -0.26
N MET A 172 -9.46 -16.75 -0.61
CA MET A 172 -10.14 -17.55 -1.61
C MET A 172 -9.53 -17.35 -3.00
N VAL A 173 -9.14 -18.44 -3.67
CA VAL A 173 -8.51 -18.42 -5.00
C VAL A 173 -9.34 -17.67 -6.05
N TRP A 174 -10.67 -17.79 -5.99
CA TRP A 174 -11.59 -17.10 -6.90
C TRP A 174 -11.55 -15.57 -6.78
N GLN A 175 -11.01 -15.02 -5.68
CA GLN A 175 -10.88 -13.57 -5.48
C GLN A 175 -9.65 -12.98 -6.17
N VAL A 176 -8.69 -13.79 -6.62
CA VAL A 176 -7.41 -13.31 -7.14
C VAL A 176 -7.59 -12.50 -8.43
N ALA A 177 -8.25 -13.05 -9.45
CA ALA A 177 -8.49 -12.33 -10.70
C ALA A 177 -9.32 -11.05 -10.48
N ILE A 178 -10.28 -11.10 -9.55
CA ILE A 178 -11.11 -9.96 -9.16
C ILE A 178 -10.26 -8.84 -8.53
N ALA A 179 -9.34 -9.21 -7.64
CA ALA A 179 -8.46 -8.26 -6.97
C ALA A 179 -7.57 -7.54 -7.99
N TYR A 180 -6.98 -8.26 -8.95
CA TYR A 180 -6.14 -7.64 -9.98
C TYR A 180 -6.90 -6.62 -10.82
N GLU A 181 -8.07 -6.97 -11.35
CA GLU A 181 -8.90 -6.04 -12.13
C GLU A 181 -9.30 -4.82 -11.31
N PHE A 182 -9.71 -5.02 -10.05
CA PHE A 182 -10.05 -3.91 -9.16
C PHE A 182 -8.87 -2.96 -8.92
N LEU A 183 -7.68 -3.51 -8.64
CA LEU A 183 -6.48 -2.73 -8.37
C LEU A 183 -5.97 -2.02 -9.62
N LEU A 184 -6.04 -2.66 -10.80
CA LEU A 184 -5.72 -2.03 -12.09
C LEU A 184 -6.66 -0.87 -12.39
N SER A 185 -7.97 -1.06 -12.25
CA SER A 185 -8.97 0.02 -12.40
C SER A 185 -8.74 1.15 -11.39
N THR A 186 -8.31 0.83 -10.16
CA THR A 186 -7.96 1.85 -9.16
C THR A 186 -6.78 2.70 -9.62
N LEU A 187 -5.74 2.09 -10.18
CA LEU A 187 -4.57 2.80 -10.73
C LEU A 187 -4.90 3.59 -12.00
N GLU A 188 -5.78 3.06 -12.85
CA GLU A 188 -6.29 3.77 -14.04
C GLU A 188 -7.03 5.06 -13.66
N ARG A 189 -7.91 4.99 -12.66
CA ARG A 189 -8.56 6.18 -12.11
C ARG A 189 -7.56 7.13 -11.45
N ALA A 190 -6.61 6.60 -10.67
CA ALA A 190 -5.56 7.43 -10.08
C ALA A 190 -4.74 8.17 -11.15
N LYS A 191 -4.49 7.54 -12.30
CA LYS A 191 -3.82 8.19 -13.43
C LYS A 191 -4.64 9.34 -14.01
N THR A 192 -5.96 9.22 -14.10
CA THR A 192 -6.78 10.34 -14.55
C THR A 192 -6.77 11.48 -13.52
N GLU A 193 -6.83 11.14 -12.23
CA GLU A 193 -6.79 12.13 -11.14
C GLU A 193 -5.43 12.83 -11.03
N SER A 194 -4.32 12.18 -11.42
CA SER A 194 -2.99 12.80 -11.34
C SER A 194 -2.80 13.93 -12.35
N ALA A 195 -3.60 14.00 -13.41
CA ALA A 195 -3.55 15.09 -14.38
C ALA A 195 -3.91 16.45 -13.76
N ASP A 196 -4.86 16.45 -12.82
CA ASP A 196 -5.40 17.67 -12.19
C ASP A 196 -4.63 18.08 -10.93
N ARG A 197 -3.62 17.31 -10.52
CA ARG A 197 -2.86 17.53 -9.28
C ARG A 197 -1.58 18.32 -9.50
N PRO A 198 -1.10 19.07 -8.48
CA PRO A 198 0.26 19.61 -8.48
C PRO A 198 1.28 18.49 -8.71
N GLU A 199 2.40 18.80 -9.36
CA GLU A 199 3.46 17.83 -9.69
C GLU A 199 2.96 16.62 -10.50
N SER A 200 1.99 16.84 -11.40
CA SER A 200 1.34 15.81 -12.22
C SER A 200 2.30 14.82 -12.89
N SER A 201 3.47 15.29 -13.36
CA SER A 201 4.47 14.44 -14.01
C SER A 201 5.01 13.34 -13.08
N TYR A 202 5.42 13.71 -11.85
CA TYR A 202 5.95 12.78 -10.86
C TYR A 202 4.87 11.79 -10.41
N LEU A 203 3.68 12.28 -10.06
CA LEU A 203 2.56 11.44 -9.63
C LEU A 203 2.18 10.44 -10.72
N SER A 204 2.07 10.90 -11.97
CA SER A 204 1.75 10.05 -13.11
C SER A 204 2.82 8.99 -13.36
N ALA A 205 4.10 9.34 -13.21
CA ALA A 205 5.21 8.39 -13.33
C ALA A 205 5.09 7.27 -12.27
N CYS A 206 4.85 7.61 -11.00
CA CYS A 206 4.64 6.63 -9.93
C CYS A 206 3.48 5.68 -10.22
N ILE A 207 2.32 6.22 -10.65
CA ILE A 207 1.15 5.39 -11.01
C ILE A 207 1.44 4.50 -12.22
N ASN A 208 2.19 5.00 -13.21
CA ASN A 208 2.59 4.19 -14.36
C ASN A 208 3.47 3.01 -13.95
N SER A 209 4.47 3.24 -13.10
CA SER A 209 5.34 2.18 -12.59
C SER A 209 4.54 1.15 -11.78
N ALA A 210 3.61 1.61 -10.93
CA ALA A 210 2.73 0.74 -10.16
C ALA A 210 1.83 -0.12 -11.07
N TRP A 211 1.20 0.49 -12.08
CA TRP A 211 0.33 -0.21 -13.02
C TRP A 211 1.12 -1.22 -13.85
N ALA A 212 2.29 -0.84 -14.36
CA ALA A 212 3.15 -1.73 -15.14
C ALA A 212 3.60 -2.95 -14.31
N LYS A 213 3.95 -2.73 -13.03
CA LYS A 213 4.31 -3.81 -12.11
C LYS A 213 3.13 -4.73 -11.83
N LEU A 214 1.94 -4.17 -11.55
CA LEU A 214 0.75 -4.96 -11.29
C LEU A 214 0.32 -5.77 -12.53
N ASN A 215 0.32 -5.14 -13.70
CA ASN A 215 -0.01 -5.78 -14.97
C ASN A 215 0.98 -6.92 -15.31
N LYS A 216 2.28 -6.76 -15.01
CA LYS A 216 3.28 -7.82 -15.18
C LYS A 216 2.93 -9.10 -14.40
N TYR A 217 2.38 -8.99 -13.19
CA TYR A 217 1.94 -10.16 -12.43
C TYR A 217 0.56 -10.62 -12.87
N TYR A 218 -0.29 -9.70 -13.31
CA TYR A 218 -1.60 -10.06 -13.83
C TYR A 218 -1.50 -10.95 -15.07
N THR A 219 -0.58 -10.65 -16.00
CA THR A 219 -0.33 -11.49 -17.17
C THR A 219 0.15 -12.91 -16.83
N LYS A 220 0.69 -13.13 -15.62
CA LYS A 220 1.08 -14.47 -15.17
C LYS A 220 -0.11 -15.34 -14.76
N LEU A 221 -1.30 -14.77 -14.54
CA LEU A 221 -2.49 -15.60 -14.32
C LEU A 221 -2.81 -16.47 -15.54
N ASP A 222 -2.40 -16.04 -16.74
CA ASP A 222 -2.52 -16.86 -17.96
C ASP A 222 -1.65 -18.13 -17.90
N GLU A 223 -0.54 -18.10 -17.16
CA GLU A 223 0.34 -19.27 -16.94
C GLU A 223 -0.25 -20.23 -15.89
N THR A 224 -1.23 -19.80 -15.11
CA THR A 224 -1.88 -20.63 -14.10
C THR A 224 -3.41 -20.47 -14.18
N PRO A 225 -4.07 -21.12 -15.15
CA PRO A 225 -5.49 -20.92 -15.45
C PRO A 225 -6.46 -21.22 -14.30
N ILE A 226 -5.98 -21.88 -13.23
CA ILE A 226 -6.75 -22.19 -12.02
C ILE A 226 -7.40 -20.95 -11.40
N TYR A 227 -6.78 -19.77 -11.49
CA TYR A 227 -7.36 -18.53 -10.97
C TYR A 227 -8.60 -18.10 -11.76
N TYR A 228 -8.59 -18.26 -13.09
CA TYR A 228 -9.76 -18.02 -13.93
C TYR A 228 -10.83 -19.08 -13.70
N ALA A 229 -10.43 -20.36 -13.65
CA ALA A 229 -11.35 -21.47 -13.39
C ALA A 229 -12.07 -21.31 -12.04
N ALA A 230 -11.34 -21.01 -10.96
CA ALA A 230 -11.92 -20.78 -9.64
C ALA A 230 -12.92 -19.61 -9.64
N THR A 231 -12.61 -18.54 -10.37
CA THR A 231 -13.50 -17.37 -10.51
C THR A 231 -14.80 -17.75 -11.23
N VAL A 232 -14.71 -18.51 -12.32
CA VAL A 232 -15.87 -18.94 -13.14
C VAL A 232 -16.68 -20.05 -12.47
N LEU A 233 -16.06 -20.90 -11.66
CA LEU A 233 -16.77 -21.94 -10.91
C LEU A 233 -17.49 -21.39 -9.68
N HIS A 234 -17.23 -20.15 -9.28
CA HIS A 234 -17.95 -19.53 -8.18
C HIS A 234 -19.43 -19.29 -8.57
N PRO A 235 -20.40 -19.89 -7.86
CA PRO A 235 -21.79 -19.98 -8.30
C PRO A 235 -22.49 -18.61 -8.43
N GLY A 236 -22.12 -17.64 -7.58
CA GLY A 236 -22.67 -16.29 -7.62
C GLY A 236 -21.98 -15.32 -8.59
N ILE A 237 -20.91 -15.73 -9.27
CA ILE A 237 -20.09 -14.86 -10.12
C ILE A 237 -20.04 -15.38 -11.55
N GLN A 238 -19.60 -16.63 -11.71
CA GLN A 238 -19.50 -17.30 -13.00
C GLN A 238 -18.77 -16.47 -14.06
N TRP A 239 -19.19 -16.58 -15.32
CA TRP A 239 -18.65 -15.80 -16.43
C TRP A 239 -18.98 -14.30 -16.35
N ALA A 240 -19.99 -13.90 -15.57
CA ALA A 240 -20.48 -12.52 -15.56
C ALA A 240 -19.39 -11.50 -15.18
N PHE A 241 -18.52 -11.86 -14.24
CA PHE A 241 -17.40 -11.00 -13.86
C PHE A 241 -16.39 -10.82 -14.99
N LEU A 242 -15.87 -11.91 -15.58
CA LEU A 242 -14.86 -11.82 -16.64
C LEU A 242 -15.42 -11.13 -17.89
N THR A 243 -16.67 -11.40 -18.26
CA THR A 243 -17.33 -10.71 -19.37
C THR A 243 -17.42 -9.21 -19.15
N ARG A 244 -17.68 -8.77 -17.91
CA ARG A 244 -17.69 -7.35 -17.56
C ARG A 244 -16.29 -6.75 -17.50
N ALA A 245 -15.36 -7.40 -16.82
CA ALA A 245 -13.99 -6.91 -16.65
C ALA A 245 -13.26 -6.77 -17.99
N TYR A 246 -13.53 -7.69 -18.93
CA TYR A 246 -12.90 -7.70 -20.25
C TYR A 246 -13.77 -7.03 -21.32
N SER A 247 -14.75 -6.20 -20.93
CA SER A 247 -15.53 -5.43 -21.90
C SER A 247 -14.59 -4.56 -22.76
N GLY A 248 -14.66 -4.70 -24.09
CA GLY A 248 -13.75 -4.03 -25.02
C GLY A 248 -12.42 -4.75 -25.28
N ARG A 249 -12.21 -5.93 -24.68
CA ARG A 249 -11.05 -6.82 -24.90
C ARG A 249 -11.54 -8.22 -25.30
N GLU A 250 -12.26 -8.32 -26.42
CA GLU A 250 -12.95 -9.57 -26.83
C GLU A 250 -12.00 -10.79 -26.86
N GLY A 251 -10.80 -10.64 -27.42
CA GLY A 251 -9.81 -11.72 -27.47
C GLY A 251 -9.32 -12.22 -26.10
N TRP A 252 -9.51 -11.45 -25.02
CA TRP A 252 -9.14 -11.89 -23.66
C TRP A 252 -10.17 -12.87 -23.09
N ILE A 253 -11.45 -12.69 -23.40
CA ILE A 253 -12.50 -13.64 -22.98
C ILE A 253 -12.28 -14.97 -23.69
N ASP A 254 -12.02 -14.95 -24.99
CA ASP A 254 -11.78 -16.17 -25.78
C ASP A 254 -10.54 -16.90 -25.29
N LYS A 255 -9.46 -16.16 -24.98
CA LYS A 255 -8.27 -16.72 -24.36
C LYS A 255 -8.57 -17.37 -23.01
N ALA A 256 -9.33 -16.71 -22.13
CA ALA A 256 -9.69 -17.27 -20.83
C ALA A 256 -10.54 -18.54 -20.97
N ARG A 257 -11.49 -18.58 -21.92
CA ARG A 257 -12.28 -19.78 -22.24
C ARG A 257 -11.39 -20.92 -22.70
N TYR A 258 -10.47 -20.65 -23.62
CA TYR A 258 -9.52 -21.63 -24.10
C TYR A 258 -8.67 -22.19 -22.95
N LEU A 259 -8.07 -21.33 -22.13
CA LEU A 259 -7.22 -21.74 -21.00
C LEU A 259 -7.98 -22.59 -19.97
N ILE A 260 -9.21 -22.21 -19.61
CA ILE A 260 -10.03 -22.98 -18.66
C ILE A 260 -10.42 -24.33 -19.27
N GLN A 261 -10.77 -24.37 -20.56
CA GLN A 261 -11.09 -25.61 -21.24
C GLN A 261 -9.87 -26.53 -21.24
N THR A 262 -8.72 -26.07 -21.72
CA THR A 262 -7.47 -26.86 -21.73
C THR A 262 -7.13 -27.40 -20.34
N LEU A 263 -7.22 -26.57 -19.29
CA LEU A 263 -7.01 -27.02 -17.90
C LEU A 263 -7.92 -28.19 -17.54
N TRP A 264 -9.22 -28.08 -17.84
CA TRP A 264 -10.16 -29.16 -17.58
C TRP A 264 -9.81 -30.43 -18.35
N GLU A 265 -9.50 -30.32 -19.64
CA GLU A 265 -9.24 -31.47 -20.51
C GLU A 265 -7.95 -32.21 -20.15
N GLU A 266 -6.90 -31.47 -19.78
CA GLU A 266 -5.57 -32.04 -19.54
C GLU A 266 -5.37 -32.50 -18.09
N GLU A 267 -5.95 -31.80 -17.10
CA GLU A 267 -5.66 -32.06 -15.68
C GLU A 267 -6.82 -32.68 -14.89
N TYR A 268 -8.08 -32.38 -15.24
CA TYR A 268 -9.23 -32.70 -14.37
C TYR A 268 -10.24 -33.69 -14.94
N ARG A 269 -10.37 -33.80 -16.27
CA ARG A 269 -11.40 -34.60 -16.95
C ARG A 269 -11.41 -36.07 -16.52
N ASP A 270 -10.22 -36.66 -16.45
CA ASP A 270 -10.04 -38.10 -16.20
C ASP A 270 -9.74 -38.40 -14.72
N LEU A 271 -9.81 -37.39 -13.84
CA LEU A 271 -9.65 -37.61 -12.42
C LEU A 271 -10.79 -38.53 -11.93
N PRO A 272 -10.47 -39.54 -11.11
CA PRO A 272 -11.49 -40.37 -10.53
C PRO A 272 -12.45 -39.48 -9.73
N ALA A 273 -13.73 -39.73 -9.92
CA ALA A 273 -14.83 -39.17 -9.15
C ALA A 273 -14.69 -39.50 -7.65
N GLN A 274 -13.77 -38.83 -6.95
CA GLN A 274 -13.62 -38.89 -5.51
C GLN A 274 -14.52 -37.82 -4.88
N TRP A 275 -15.82 -37.97 -5.04
CA TRP A 275 -16.80 -37.21 -4.26
C TRP A 275 -17.27 -38.08 -3.11
N GLU A 276 -16.41 -38.23 -2.11
CA GLU A 276 -16.91 -38.23 -0.75
C GLU A 276 -17.14 -36.76 -0.43
N ILE A 277 -18.41 -36.35 -0.30
CA ILE A 277 -18.71 -35.23 0.59
C ILE A 277 -18.06 -35.67 1.89
N ALA A 278 -16.96 -35.03 2.29
CA ALA A 278 -16.46 -35.23 3.63
C ALA A 278 -17.65 -34.91 4.51
N ASP A 279 -18.27 -35.95 5.08
CA ASP A 279 -19.09 -35.82 6.26
C ASP A 279 -18.20 -35.01 7.17
N SER A 280 -18.55 -33.75 7.34
CA SER A 280 -17.73 -32.81 8.06
C SER A 280 -17.60 -33.37 9.47
N ASN A 281 -16.52 -34.10 9.74
CA ASN A 281 -16.06 -34.47 11.08
C ASN A 281 -15.52 -33.24 11.81
N LEU A 282 -15.93 -32.03 11.40
CA LEU A 282 -16.08 -30.95 12.36
C LEU A 282 -17.04 -31.49 13.42
N PRO A 283 -16.61 -31.59 14.69
CA PRO A 283 -17.45 -32.17 15.70
C PRO A 283 -18.79 -31.44 15.68
N VAL A 284 -19.88 -32.22 15.69
CA VAL A 284 -21.24 -31.73 15.92
C VAL A 284 -21.28 -31.14 17.33
N VAL A 285 -20.70 -29.95 17.49
CA VAL A 285 -20.78 -29.18 18.72
C VAL A 285 -21.98 -28.27 18.53
N VAL A 286 -23.08 -28.79 19.07
CA VAL A 286 -24.35 -28.14 19.37
C VAL A 286 -25.35 -28.08 18.20
N ARG A 287 -25.88 -29.26 17.85
CA ARG A 287 -27.35 -29.39 17.80
C ARG A 287 -27.88 -29.34 19.24
N ALA A 288 -28.32 -28.16 19.67
CA ALA A 288 -29.27 -27.88 20.75
C ALA A 288 -29.43 -26.35 20.79
N ARG A 289 -30.60 -25.75 20.57
CA ARG A 289 -31.93 -26.10 21.02
C ARG A 289 -32.97 -25.52 20.06
N GLU A 290 -34.16 -26.11 20.19
CA GLU A 290 -35.49 -25.65 19.74
C GLU A 290 -35.67 -24.14 19.60
#